data_AF-A0A0N0KHI5-F1
#
_entry.id   AF-A0A0N0KHI5-F1
#
_cell.length_a   1.000
_cell.length_b   1.000
_cell.length_c   1.000
_cell.angle_alpha   90.00
_cell.angle_beta   90.00
_cell.angle_gamma   90.00
#
_symmetry.space_group_name_H-M   'P 1'
#
loop_
_entity.id
_entity.type
_entity.pdbx_description
1 polymer ?
#
loop_
_entity_poly.entity_id
_entity_poly.type
_entity_poly.pdbx_seq_one_letter_code
_entity_poly.pdbx_strand_id
1 'polypeptide(L)'
;MINSFSVVTGGRITERPIAFSLVYRRRRVDVELPDVVAIEAHEDITFVLPDGELKSFRAPRVAVTLAPRGQLQIQRLTTAHVGEVMKILVCNEVVSRPRIREPLGQHPTFNITANDFADAEALAVKMRRGWVRPELRVVGGVTT
;
A
#
# COMPACT_ATOMS: atom_id res chain seq x y z
N MET A 1 -38.34 -2.71 -11.18
CA MET A 1 -37.13 -2.20 -11.84
C MET A 1 -35.93 -2.93 -11.27
N ILE A 2 -35.25 -3.77 -12.06
CA ILE A 2 -33.96 -4.35 -11.67
C ILE A 2 -32.90 -3.58 -12.45
N ASN A 3 -32.15 -2.73 -11.77
CA ASN A 3 -31.00 -2.08 -12.38
C ASN A 3 -29.87 -3.11 -12.45
N SER A 4 -29.39 -3.37 -13.67
CA SER A 4 -28.20 -4.17 -13.92
C SER A 4 -26.96 -3.29 -13.74
N PHE A 5 -26.02 -3.74 -12.91
CA PHE A 5 -24.72 -3.11 -12.74
C PHE A 5 -23.66 -4.00 -13.38
N SER A 6 -22.90 -3.45 -14.33
CA SER A 6 -21.73 -4.14 -14.89
C SER A 6 -20.46 -3.57 -14.27
N VAL A 7 -19.63 -4.44 -13.69
CA VAL A 7 -18.27 -4.08 -13.26
C VAL A 7 -17.40 -4.06 -14.51
N VAL A 8 -17.05 -2.88 -15.00
CA VAL A 8 -16.01 -2.76 -16.02
C VAL A 8 -14.68 -2.71 -15.28
N THR A 9 -13.95 -3.84 -15.26
CA THR A 9 -12.53 -3.87 -14.88
C THR A 9 -11.71 -3.20 -15.98
N GLY A 10 -11.81 -1.88 -16.01
CA GLY A 10 -11.13 -1.02 -16.96
C GLY A 10 -11.20 0.38 -16.40
N GLY A 11 -10.29 0.70 -15.48
CA GLY A 11 -10.07 2.09 -15.14
C GLY A 11 -9.67 2.87 -16.40
N ARG A 12 -9.89 4.18 -16.40
CA ARG A 12 -9.53 5.00 -17.56
C ARG A 12 -8.05 4.76 -17.89
N ILE A 13 -7.71 4.66 -19.18
CA ILE A 13 -6.33 4.54 -19.67
C ILE A 13 -5.42 5.67 -19.12
N THR A 14 -6.01 6.75 -18.60
CA THR A 14 -5.35 7.90 -17.99
C THR A 14 -5.11 7.80 -16.48
N GLU A 15 -5.61 6.77 -15.79
CA GLU A 15 -5.42 6.62 -14.34
C GLU A 15 -4.05 5.99 -14.03
N ARG A 16 -3.29 6.66 -13.16
CA ARG A 16 -1.98 6.16 -12.72
C ARG A 16 -2.19 4.92 -11.84
N PRO A 17 -1.48 3.82 -12.08
CA PRO A 17 -1.66 2.62 -11.28
C PRO A 17 -1.32 2.89 -9.81
N ILE A 18 -2.15 2.38 -8.92
CA ILE A 18 -2.01 2.48 -7.47
C ILE A 18 -1.09 1.36 -6.99
N ALA A 19 -0.01 1.69 -6.29
CA ALA A 19 0.86 0.68 -5.67
C ALA A 19 0.20 0.08 -4.43
N PHE A 20 -0.35 0.94 -3.57
CA PHE A 20 -1.08 0.58 -2.38
C PHE A 20 -1.99 1.73 -1.92
N SER A 21 -2.89 1.43 -1.00
CA SER A 21 -3.77 2.43 -0.38
C SER A 21 -3.66 2.39 1.13
N LEU A 22 -3.64 3.56 1.76
CA LEU A 22 -3.80 3.73 3.19
C LEU A 22 -5.25 4.09 3.49
N VAL A 23 -5.92 3.26 4.28
CA VAL A 23 -7.33 3.45 4.62
C VAL A 23 -7.49 3.60 6.12
N TYR A 24 -8.12 4.70 6.51
CA TYR A 24 -8.45 5.01 7.89
C TYR A 24 -9.90 5.53 7.95
N ARG A 25 -10.76 4.85 8.73
CA ARG A 25 -12.22 5.10 8.77
C ARG A 25 -12.81 5.23 7.35
N ARG A 26 -13.31 6.42 6.98
CA ARG A 26 -13.87 6.75 5.67
C ARG A 26 -12.87 7.46 4.74
N ARG A 27 -11.65 7.72 5.20
CA ARG A 27 -10.58 8.34 4.41
C ARG A 27 -9.71 7.27 3.79
N ARG A 28 -9.31 7.53 2.55
CA ARG A 28 -8.41 6.69 1.78
C ARG A 28 -7.41 7.59 1.06
N VAL A 29 -6.14 7.24 1.14
CA VAL A 29 -5.06 7.83 0.36
C VAL A 29 -4.51 6.74 -0.53
N ASP A 30 -4.59 6.94 -1.83
CA ASP A 30 -3.99 6.07 -2.82
C ASP A 30 -2.57 6.56 -3.10
N VAL A 31 -1.59 5.68 -2.97
CA VAL A 31 -0.20 5.95 -3.33
C VAL A 31 0.03 5.35 -4.71
N GLU A 32 0.19 6.22 -5.69
CA GLU A 32 0.38 5.85 -7.08
C GLU A 32 1.82 5.35 -7.30
N LEU A 33 2.05 4.48 -8.31
CA LEU A 33 3.40 3.99 -8.65
C LEU A 33 4.42 5.13 -8.86
N PRO A 34 4.09 6.28 -9.52
CA PRO A 34 5.02 7.40 -9.63
C PRO A 34 5.40 8.07 -8.30
N ASP A 35 4.61 7.85 -7.24
CA ASP A 35 4.89 8.35 -5.89
C ASP A 35 5.79 7.38 -5.08
N VAL A 36 6.26 6.29 -5.72
CA VAL A 36 7.12 5.26 -5.14
C VAL A 36 8.44 5.19 -5.92
N VAL A 37 9.56 5.21 -5.20
CA VAL A 37 10.92 5.07 -5.75
C VAL A 37 11.32 3.60 -5.86
N ALA A 38 11.05 2.81 -4.82
CA ALA A 38 11.42 1.39 -4.77
C ALA A 38 10.43 0.57 -3.94
N ILE A 39 10.26 -0.70 -4.33
CA ILE A 39 9.50 -1.73 -3.60
C ILE A 39 10.35 -2.99 -3.62
N GLU A 40 10.85 -3.37 -2.44
CA GLU A 40 11.87 -4.42 -2.29
C GLU A 40 11.41 -5.45 -1.25
N ALA A 41 11.49 -6.73 -1.59
CA ALA A 41 11.26 -7.80 -0.63
C ALA A 41 12.58 -8.13 0.07
N HIS A 42 12.53 -8.29 1.39
CA HIS A 42 13.68 -8.66 2.20
C HIS A 42 13.31 -9.84 3.09
N GLU A 43 14.21 -10.81 3.22
CA GLU A 43 14.07 -11.93 4.15
C GLU A 43 14.57 -11.56 5.56
N ASP A 44 15.71 -10.87 5.62
CA ASP A 44 16.41 -10.59 6.86
C ASP A 44 16.53 -9.09 7.15
N ILE A 45 16.66 -8.75 8.43
CA ILE A 45 17.07 -7.43 8.90
C ILE A 45 18.36 -7.57 9.70
N THR A 46 19.32 -6.68 9.43
CA THR A 46 20.60 -6.65 10.14
C THR A 46 20.64 -5.44 11.05
N PHE A 47 20.99 -5.65 12.31
CA PHE A 47 21.23 -4.61 13.29
C PHE A 47 22.69 -4.57 13.69
N VAL A 48 23.19 -3.39 14.03
CA VAL A 48 24.45 -3.21 14.74
C VAL A 48 24.15 -3.33 16.23
N LEU A 49 24.77 -4.29 16.90
CA LEU A 49 24.69 -4.47 18.34
C LEU A 49 25.57 -3.43 19.08
N PRO A 50 25.38 -3.22 20.40
CA PRO A 50 26.16 -2.23 21.15
C PRO A 50 27.68 -2.42 21.11
N ASP A 51 28.15 -3.64 20.89
CA ASP A 51 29.56 -4.01 20.74
C ASP A 51 30.11 -3.84 19.30
N GLY A 52 29.27 -3.38 18.37
CA GLY A 52 29.60 -3.21 16.96
C GLY A 52 29.41 -4.47 16.11
N GLU A 53 28.98 -5.59 16.69
CA GLU A 53 28.69 -6.81 15.92
C GLU A 53 27.45 -6.61 15.04
N LEU A 54 27.50 -7.14 13.81
CA LEU A 54 26.33 -7.20 12.93
C LEU A 54 25.56 -8.49 13.20
N LYS A 55 24.31 -8.36 13.60
CA LYS A 55 23.42 -9.51 13.81
C LYS A 55 22.20 -9.44 12.90
N SER A 56 22.01 -10.50 12.11
CA SER A 56 20.87 -10.66 11.22
C SER A 56 19.78 -11.50 11.87
N PHE A 57 18.53 -11.09 11.66
CA PHE A 57 17.33 -11.78 12.11
C PHE A 57 16.39 -11.99 10.94
N ARG A 58 15.79 -13.18 10.88
CA ARG A 58 14.74 -13.47 9.90
C ARG A 58 13.53 -12.58 10.18
N ALA A 59 13.27 -11.64 9.28
CA ALA A 59 12.20 -10.65 9.39
C ALA A 59 11.64 -10.32 8.00
N PRO A 60 10.87 -11.25 7.41
CA PRO A 60 10.34 -11.09 6.07
C PRO A 60 9.45 -9.85 5.95
N ARG A 61 9.72 -9.01 4.97
CA ARG A 61 9.04 -7.72 4.80
C ARG A 61 9.15 -7.19 3.38
N VAL A 62 8.25 -6.27 3.05
CA VAL A 62 8.36 -5.39 1.88
C VAL A 62 8.76 -4.00 2.34
N ALA A 63 9.94 -3.55 1.93
CA ALA A 63 10.38 -2.17 2.07
C ALA A 63 9.82 -1.32 0.93
N VAL A 64 9.21 -0.19 1.26
CA VAL A 64 8.63 0.74 0.30
C VAL A 64 9.29 2.09 0.49
N THR A 65 10.05 2.52 -0.52
CA THR A 65 10.73 3.82 -0.55
C THR A 65 9.90 4.78 -1.38
N LEU A 66 9.46 5.89 -0.79
CA LEU A 66 8.54 6.86 -1.37
C LEU A 66 9.25 8.05 -1.99
N ALA A 67 8.70 8.55 -3.09
CA ALA A 67 9.05 9.86 -3.64
C ALA A 67 8.55 10.98 -2.71
N PRO A 68 9.10 12.21 -2.80
CA PRO A 68 8.73 13.31 -1.90
C PRO A 68 7.22 13.60 -1.84
N ARG A 69 6.52 13.49 -2.98
CA ARG A 69 5.07 13.66 -3.05
C ARG A 69 4.34 12.58 -2.24
N GLY A 70 4.72 11.31 -2.40
CA GLY A 70 4.18 10.19 -1.62
C GLY A 70 4.42 10.37 -0.12
N GLN A 71 5.63 10.76 0.28
CA GLN A 71 5.99 11.05 1.68
C GLN A 71 5.05 12.11 2.29
N LEU A 72 4.87 13.24 1.61
CA LEU A 72 4.00 14.32 2.09
C LEU A 72 2.54 13.90 2.23
N GLN A 73 2.02 13.09 1.30
CA GLN A 73 0.65 12.59 1.36
C GLN A 73 0.43 11.68 2.58
N ILE A 74 1.33 10.71 2.79
CA ILE A 74 1.19 9.77 3.91
C ILE A 74 1.45 10.46 5.26
N GLN A 75 2.35 11.45 5.29
CA GLN A 75 2.64 12.22 6.50
C GLN A 75 1.43 13.02 6.94
N ARG A 76 0.78 13.73 6.02
CA ARG A 76 -0.44 14.48 6.33
C ARG A 76 -1.55 13.57 6.86
N LEU A 77 -1.70 12.36 6.31
CA LEU A 77 -2.67 11.39 6.81
C LEU A 77 -2.31 10.92 8.21
N THR A 78 -1.07 10.48 8.42
CA THR A 78 -0.69 9.78 9.66
C THR A 78 -0.48 10.70 10.85
N THR A 79 -0.04 11.95 10.64
CA THR A 79 0.07 12.96 11.72
C THR A 79 -1.26 13.17 12.43
N ALA A 80 -2.38 13.17 11.71
CA ALA A 80 -3.70 13.38 12.29
C ALA A 80 -4.27 12.15 13.04
N HIS A 81 -3.60 10.99 12.94
CA HIS A 81 -4.15 9.69 13.34
C HIS A 81 -3.18 8.83 14.17
N VAL A 82 -2.18 9.46 14.81
CA VAL A 82 -1.28 8.77 15.74
C VAL A 82 -2.10 8.12 16.87
N GLY A 83 -1.73 6.89 17.22
CA GLY A 83 -2.42 6.05 18.19
C GLY A 83 -3.49 5.15 17.58
N GLU A 84 -3.91 5.38 16.35
CA GLU A 84 -5.03 4.65 15.73
C GLU A 84 -4.59 3.53 14.77
N VAL A 85 -5.51 2.64 14.43
CA VAL A 85 -5.27 1.53 13.48
C VAL A 85 -5.60 1.98 12.06
N MET A 86 -4.64 1.80 11.16
CA MET A 86 -4.77 2.04 9.73
C MET A 86 -4.79 0.70 8.99
N LYS A 87 -5.49 0.62 7.86
CA LYS A 87 -5.41 -0.53 6.94
C LYS A 87 -4.50 -0.17 5.76
N ILE A 88 -3.63 -1.09 5.39
CA ILE A 88 -2.86 -1.02 4.14
C ILE A 88 -3.52 -1.98 3.15
N LEU A 89 -3.88 -1.48 1.97
CA LEU A 89 -4.52 -2.27 0.93
C LEU A 89 -3.63 -2.37 -0.31
N VAL A 90 -3.61 -3.54 -0.93
CA VAL A 90 -2.96 -3.78 -2.24
C VAL A 90 -3.96 -4.53 -3.12
N CYS A 91 -4.26 -4.01 -4.30
CA CYS A 91 -5.37 -4.48 -5.16
C CYS A 91 -6.70 -4.62 -4.40
N ASN A 92 -7.01 -3.64 -3.55
CA ASN A 92 -8.21 -3.60 -2.70
C ASN A 92 -8.31 -4.67 -1.60
N GLU A 93 -7.29 -5.51 -1.42
CA GLU A 93 -7.20 -6.47 -0.32
C GLU A 93 -6.43 -5.88 0.84
N VAL A 94 -6.89 -6.10 2.09
CA VAL A 94 -6.18 -5.62 3.29
C VAL A 94 -5.00 -6.55 3.58
N VAL A 95 -3.78 -6.05 3.33
CA VAL A 95 -2.54 -6.82 3.57
C VAL A 95 -1.96 -6.58 4.96
N SER A 96 -2.28 -5.43 5.60
CA SER A 96 -1.80 -5.13 6.94
C SER A 96 -2.73 -4.17 7.69
N ARG A 97 -2.67 -4.22 9.03
CA ARG A 97 -3.44 -3.37 9.95
C ARG A 97 -2.57 -2.72 11.04
N PRO A 98 -1.54 -1.93 10.68
CA PRO A 98 -0.64 -1.35 11.67
C PRO A 98 -1.34 -0.31 12.54
N ARG A 99 -0.91 -0.20 13.80
CA ARG A 99 -1.17 0.97 14.64
C ARG A 99 -0.16 2.05 14.30
N ILE A 100 -0.63 3.26 14.01
CA ILE A 100 0.23 4.42 13.75
C ILE A 100 0.86 4.83 15.08
N ARG A 101 2.15 4.57 15.27
CA ARG A 101 2.88 4.96 16.50
C ARG A 101 3.51 6.34 16.37
N GLU A 102 3.82 6.74 15.16
CA GLU A 102 4.39 8.02 14.79
C GLU A 102 3.95 8.36 13.35
N PRO A 103 4.04 9.64 12.94
CA PRO A 103 3.78 10.04 11.57
C PRO A 103 4.73 9.32 10.60
N LEU A 104 4.16 8.65 9.59
CA LEU A 104 4.93 8.05 8.51
C LEU A 104 5.35 9.14 7.50
N GLY A 105 6.40 8.89 6.74
CA GLY A 105 6.90 9.83 5.72
C GLY A 105 7.90 10.87 6.25
N GLN A 106 8.29 10.81 7.53
CA GLN A 106 9.51 11.48 8.02
C GLN A 106 10.78 10.81 7.47
N HIS A 107 10.71 9.49 7.28
CA HIS A 107 11.69 8.72 6.54
C HIS A 107 11.10 8.30 5.18
N PRO A 108 11.94 8.22 4.13
CA PRO A 108 11.46 7.86 2.80
C PRO A 108 10.98 6.41 2.73
N THR A 109 11.49 5.54 3.61
CA THR A 109 11.24 4.10 3.57
C THR A 109 10.46 3.64 4.80
N PHE A 110 9.45 2.80 4.59
CA PHE A 110 8.76 2.06 5.65
C PHE A 110 8.59 0.59 5.24
N ASN A 111 8.30 -0.26 6.22
CA ASN A 111 8.20 -1.71 6.03
C ASN A 111 6.78 -2.22 6.23
N ILE A 112 6.39 -3.20 5.41
CA ILE A 112 5.19 -4.02 5.60
C ILE A 112 5.66 -5.44 5.91
N THR A 113 5.41 -5.92 7.13
CA THR A 113 5.78 -7.27 7.55
C THR A 113 4.99 -8.34 6.78
N ALA A 114 5.65 -9.45 6.46
CA ALA A 114 5.08 -10.66 5.87
C ALA A 114 5.38 -11.90 6.73
N ASN A 115 4.70 -13.02 6.48
CA ASN A 115 4.93 -14.24 7.26
C ASN A 115 6.24 -14.94 6.87
N ASP A 116 6.53 -14.96 5.57
CA ASP A 116 7.74 -15.51 5.00
C ASP A 116 8.21 -14.68 3.79
N PHE A 117 9.36 -15.06 3.22
CA PHE A 117 9.96 -14.34 2.11
C PHE A 117 9.16 -14.49 0.80
N ALA A 118 8.50 -15.63 0.58
CA ALA A 118 7.68 -15.84 -0.61
C ALA A 118 6.44 -14.94 -0.59
N ASP A 119 5.80 -14.81 0.57
CA ASP A 119 4.72 -13.85 0.81
C ASP A 119 5.19 -12.40 0.56
N ALA A 120 6.38 -12.04 1.04
CA ALA A 120 6.96 -10.72 0.82
C ALA A 120 7.23 -10.45 -0.67
N GLU A 121 7.78 -11.42 -1.40
CA GLU A 121 8.06 -11.31 -2.82
C GLU A 121 6.77 -11.20 -3.64
N ALA A 122 5.78 -12.05 -3.36
CA ALA A 122 4.47 -12.00 -4.00
C ALA A 122 3.78 -10.64 -3.76
N LEU A 123 3.85 -10.12 -2.54
CA LEU A 123 3.33 -8.79 -2.21
C LEU A 123 4.08 -7.69 -2.97
N ALA A 124 5.42 -7.72 -3.01
CA ALA A 124 6.22 -6.74 -3.72
C ALA A 124 5.93 -6.75 -5.24
N VAL A 125 5.75 -7.93 -5.85
CA VAL A 125 5.32 -8.06 -7.25
C VAL A 125 3.93 -7.47 -7.46
N LYS A 126 2.98 -7.78 -6.56
CA LYS A 126 1.61 -7.26 -6.62
C LYS A 126 1.58 -5.73 -6.54
N MET A 127 2.37 -5.14 -5.65
CA MET A 127 2.49 -3.68 -5.50
C MET A 127 3.14 -3.02 -6.72
N ARG A 128 4.22 -3.60 -7.27
CA ARG A 128 4.92 -3.08 -8.46
C ARG A 128 4.07 -3.15 -9.73
N ARG A 129 3.24 -4.20 -9.87
CA ARG A 129 2.26 -4.30 -10.95
C ARG A 129 1.25 -3.13 -10.90
N GLY A 130 0.94 -2.68 -9.69
CA GLY A 130 -0.08 -1.69 -9.43
C GLY A 130 -1.48 -2.19 -9.78
N TRP A 131 -2.49 -1.41 -9.43
CA TRP A 131 -3.87 -1.67 -9.80
C TRP A 131 -4.62 -0.38 -10.11
N VAL A 132 -5.68 -0.50 -10.90
CA VAL A 132 -6.56 0.63 -11.19
C VAL A 132 -7.90 0.39 -10.52
N ARG A 133 -8.50 1.45 -9.99
CA ARG A 133 -9.76 1.34 -9.28
C ARG A 133 -10.85 0.92 -10.27
N PRO A 134 -11.65 -0.13 -9.97
CA PRO A 134 -12.78 -0.45 -10.83
C PRO A 134 -13.82 0.69 -10.73
N GLU A 135 -14.19 1.27 -11.87
CA GLU A 135 -15.36 2.14 -11.98
C GLU A 135 -16.60 1.25 -12.12
N LEU A 136 -17.55 1.39 -11.19
CA LEU A 136 -18.89 0.87 -11.37
C LEU A 136 -19.66 1.84 -12.27
N ARG A 137 -20.07 1.38 -13.45
CA ARG A 137 -20.98 2.14 -14.32
C ARG A 137 -22.35 1.48 -14.32
N VAL A 138 -23.38 2.30 -14.13
CA VAL A 138 -24.77 1.86 -14.34
C VAL A 138 -24.99 1.78 -15.84
N VAL A 139 -25.33 0.60 -16.35
CA VAL A 139 -25.75 0.44 -17.73
C VAL A 139 -27.27 0.40 -17.70
N GLY A 140 -27.92 1.42 -18.28
CA GLY A 140 -29.38 1.47 -18.37
C GLY A 140 -29.90 0.21 -19.06
N GLY A 141 -30.77 -0.53 -18.38
CA GLY A 141 -31.36 -1.76 -18.92
C GLY A 141 -32.23 -1.45 -20.14
N VAL A 142 -32.06 -2.23 -21.20
CA VAL A 142 -32.97 -2.22 -22.36
C VAL A 142 -34.29 -2.83 -21.92
N THR A 143 -35.32 -2.00 -21.80
CA THR A 143 -36.72 -2.44 -21.77
C THR A 143 -37.14 -2.82 -23.19
N THR A 144 -37.32 -4.12 -23.43
CA THR A 144 -38.24 -4.64 -24.47
C THR A 144 -39.66 -4.64 -23.95
#